data_AF-A0A0A9WNQ2-F1
#
_entry.id   AF-A0A0A9WNQ2-F1
#
_cell.length_a   1.000
_cell.length_b   1.000
_cell.length_c   1.000
_cell.angle_alpha   90.00
_cell.angle_beta   90.00
_cell.angle_gamma   90.00
#
_symmetry.space_group_name_H-M   'P 1'
#
loop_
_entity.id
_entity.type
_entity.pdbx_description
1 polymer ?
#
loop_
_entity_poly.entity_id
_entity_poly.type
_entity_poly.pdbx_seq_one_letter_code
_entity_poly.pdbx_strand_id
1 'polypeptide(L)'
;TRTAKKAYYEKRAIAKRICRRKKRQFEAAKLEKLTETYHCGCPRRFFLGVRSFKEGYKPRTEFLKNAEGNLLTDKEDIKEEWVRHFQQLLNRSETDQEAQDRRLLDMTLQDTEVGDEDVPPDMEDIVEIINGLKNNKSPGVDGVAAELLK
;
A
#
# COMPACT_ATOMS: atom_id res chain seq x y z
N THR A 1 52.25 1.72 -1.74
CA THR A 1 53.23 0.86 -1.01
C THR A 1 52.51 -0.23 -0.21
N ARG A 2 53.17 -1.37 0.07
CA ARG A 2 52.59 -2.50 0.85
C ARG A 2 52.02 -2.06 2.21
N THR A 3 52.60 -1.04 2.82
CA THR A 3 52.18 -0.44 4.10
C THR A 3 50.80 0.23 4.01
N ALA A 4 50.57 1.06 3.00
CA ALA A 4 49.26 1.69 2.78
C ALA A 4 48.15 0.64 2.55
N LYS A 5 48.46 -0.42 1.80
CA LYS A 5 47.53 -1.55 1.57
C LYS A 5 47.18 -2.27 2.88
N LYS A 6 48.18 -2.53 3.74
CA LYS A 6 47.97 -3.16 5.06
C LYS A 6 47.08 -2.30 5.96
N ALA A 7 47.38 -1.00 6.06
CA ALA A 7 46.59 -0.06 6.85
C ALA A 7 45.12 0.04 6.38
N TYR A 8 44.87 -0.02 5.07
CA TYR A 8 43.50 -0.08 4.53
C TYR A 8 42.74 -1.32 5.00
N TYR A 9 43.34 -2.52 4.93
CA TYR A 9 42.66 -3.75 5.35
C TYR A 9 42.37 -3.77 6.85
N GLU A 10 43.28 -3.25 7.67
CA GLU A 10 43.07 -3.11 9.12
C GLU A 10 41.88 -2.19 9.42
N LYS A 11 41.84 -1.00 8.82
CA LYS A 11 40.70 -0.08 8.95
C LYS A 11 39.40 -0.70 8.45
N ARG A 12 39.42 -1.41 7.31
CA ARG A 12 38.25 -2.11 6.76
C ARG A 12 37.75 -3.21 7.69
N ALA A 13 38.65 -3.97 8.33
CA ALA A 13 38.29 -5.02 9.27
C ALA A 13 37.62 -4.44 10.54
N ILE A 14 38.16 -3.33 11.05
CA ILE A 14 37.58 -2.58 12.18
C ILE A 14 36.18 -2.07 11.80
N ALA A 15 36.03 -1.41 10.64
CA ALA A 15 34.74 -0.92 10.17
C ALA A 15 33.71 -2.06 10.04
N LYS A 16 34.07 -3.18 9.40
CA LYS A 16 33.20 -4.37 9.31
C LYS A 16 32.79 -4.90 10.68
N ARG A 17 33.71 -4.95 11.65
CA ARG A 17 33.40 -5.37 13.02
C ARG A 17 32.39 -4.43 13.68
N ILE A 18 32.57 -3.12 13.53
CA ILE A 18 31.65 -2.11 14.05
C ILE A 18 30.27 -2.24 13.42
N CYS A 19 30.17 -2.31 12.09
CA CYS A 19 28.90 -2.45 11.38
C CYS A 19 28.14 -3.71 11.82
N ARG A 20 28.84 -4.85 11.93
CA ARG A 20 28.22 -6.11 12.41
C ARG A 20 27.72 -6.00 13.84
N ARG A 21 28.51 -5.40 14.74
CA ARG A 21 28.11 -5.19 16.14
C ARG A 21 26.87 -4.29 16.22
N LYS A 22 26.86 -3.17 15.51
CA LYS A 22 25.74 -2.23 15.48
C LYS A 22 24.48 -2.86 14.88
N LYS A 23 24.61 -3.63 13.79
CA LYS A 23 23.49 -4.37 13.21
C LYS A 23 22.86 -5.34 14.22
N ARG A 24 23.67 -6.15 14.92
CA ARG A 24 23.17 -7.08 15.94
C ARG A 24 22.47 -6.36 17.09
N GLN A 25 23.04 -5.27 17.58
CA GLN A 25 22.43 -4.45 18.63
C GLN A 25 21.08 -3.88 18.19
N PHE A 26 20.98 -3.39 16.96
CA PHE A 26 19.74 -2.89 16.39
C PHE A 26 18.67 -3.99 16.26
N GLU A 27 19.05 -5.17 15.76
CA GLU A 27 18.14 -6.31 15.63
C GLU A 27 17.63 -6.79 16.99
N ALA A 28 18.50 -6.88 17.99
CA ALA A 28 18.13 -7.25 19.36
C ALA A 28 17.12 -6.27 19.98
N ALA A 29 17.39 -4.95 19.89
CA ALA A 29 16.47 -3.93 20.39
C ALA A 29 15.12 -3.93 19.65
N LYS A 30 15.11 -4.26 18.34
CA LYS A 30 13.89 -4.38 17.56
C LYS A 30 13.06 -5.61 17.98
N LEU A 31 13.72 -6.70 18.37
CA LEU A 31 13.06 -7.90 18.88
C LEU A 31 12.48 -7.68 20.29
N GLU A 32 13.22 -6.99 21.16
CA GLU A 32 12.74 -6.60 22.49
C GLU A 32 11.45 -5.77 22.42
N LYS A 33 11.42 -4.74 21.56
CA LYS A 33 10.20 -3.97 21.28
C LYS A 33 9.05 -4.82 20.76
N LEU A 34 9.35 -5.85 19.96
CA LEU A 34 8.33 -6.75 19.46
C LEU A 34 7.74 -7.59 20.60
N THR A 35 8.58 -8.11 21.49
CA THR A 35 8.14 -8.84 22.69
C THR A 35 7.32 -7.96 23.62
N GLU A 36 7.70 -6.70 23.82
CA GLU A 36 6.89 -5.73 24.58
C GLU A 36 5.50 -5.54 23.96
N THR A 37 5.40 -5.35 22.63
CA THR A 37 4.09 -5.18 21.98
C THR A 37 3.18 -6.41 22.09
N TYR A 38 3.76 -7.60 22.22
CA TYR A 38 3.03 -8.82 22.51
C TYR A 38 2.49 -8.82 23.94
N HIS A 39 3.33 -8.50 24.92
CA HIS A 39 2.94 -8.41 26.33
C HIS A 39 1.90 -7.31 26.60
N CYS A 40 1.97 -6.19 25.89
CA CYS A 40 1.00 -5.10 25.99
C CYS A 40 -0.34 -5.37 25.27
N GLY A 41 -0.59 -6.57 24.75
CA GLY A 41 -1.87 -6.92 24.13
C GLY A 41 -2.21 -6.12 22.87
N CYS A 42 -1.20 -5.70 22.09
CA CYS A 42 -1.38 -4.89 20.88
C CYS A 42 -1.17 -5.73 19.60
N PRO A 43 -2.11 -6.60 19.20
CA PRO A 43 -1.90 -7.58 18.13
C PRO A 43 -1.54 -6.93 16.79
N ARG A 44 -2.18 -5.80 16.44
CA ARG A 44 -1.85 -5.06 15.20
C ARG A 44 -0.39 -4.62 15.16
N ARG A 45 0.13 -4.06 16.26
CA ARG A 45 1.53 -3.58 16.33
C ARG A 45 2.52 -4.75 16.29
N PHE A 46 2.18 -5.84 16.96
CA PHE A 46 2.97 -7.07 16.92
C PHE A 46 3.08 -7.62 15.48
N PHE A 47 1.96 -7.85 14.80
CA PHE A 47 2.00 -8.40 13.43
C PHE A 47 2.63 -7.44 12.41
N LEU A 48 2.47 -6.12 12.57
CA LEU A 48 3.21 -5.14 11.77
C LEU A 48 4.73 -5.24 11.99
N GLY A 49 5.16 -5.43 13.25
CA GLY A 49 6.56 -5.65 13.58
C GLY A 49 7.12 -6.94 12.98
N VAL A 50 6.40 -8.06 13.10
CA VAL A 50 6.74 -9.36 12.48
C VAL A 50 6.89 -9.21 10.96
N ARG A 51 5.93 -8.55 10.31
CA ARG A 51 5.96 -8.29 8.86
C ARG A 51 7.21 -7.51 8.47
N SER A 52 7.56 -6.45 9.23
CA SER A 52 8.79 -5.67 8.99
C SER A 52 10.07 -6.49 9.15
N PHE A 53 10.09 -7.50 10.03
CA PHE A 53 11.22 -8.42 10.13
C PHE A 53 11.33 -9.36 8.92
N LYS A 54 10.20 -9.94 8.49
CA LYS A 54 10.15 -10.85 7.33
C LYS A 54 10.52 -10.14 6.02
N GLU A 55 10.01 -8.94 5.82
CA GLU A 55 10.18 -8.18 4.58
C GLU A 55 11.52 -7.45 4.49
N GLY A 56 12.22 -7.26 5.61
CA GLY A 56 13.49 -6.57 5.66
C GLY A 56 13.38 -5.06 5.38
N TYR A 57 14.49 -4.46 4.98
CA TYR A 57 14.53 -3.05 4.61
C TYR A 57 13.97 -2.87 3.19
N LYS A 58 12.84 -2.16 3.10
CA LYS A 58 12.28 -1.69 1.84
C LYS A 58 12.55 -0.19 1.72
N PRO A 59 13.42 0.25 0.79
CA PRO A 59 13.62 1.68 0.58
C PRO A 59 12.29 2.30 0.16
N ARG A 60 11.86 3.33 0.88
CA ARG A 60 10.72 4.13 0.46
C ARG A 60 11.21 5.00 -0.70
N THR A 61 10.80 4.63 -1.90
CA THR A 61 11.09 5.39 -3.12
C THR A 61 9.90 6.31 -3.34
N GLU A 62 10.02 7.55 -2.87
CA GLU A 62 9.06 8.61 -3.16
C GLU A 62 9.55 9.29 -4.44
N PHE A 63 8.92 8.96 -5.57
CA PHE A 63 9.16 9.62 -6.84
C PHE A 63 7.82 9.99 -7.47
N LEU A 64 7.76 11.12 -8.15
CA LEU A 64 6.57 11.61 -8.84
C LEU A 64 6.94 11.93 -10.27
N LYS A 65 6.09 11.59 -11.23
CA LYS A 65 6.24 12.11 -12.60
C LYS A 65 5.44 13.40 -12.70
N ASN A 66 6.08 14.47 -13.16
CA ASN A 66 5.40 15.72 -13.43
C ASN A 66 4.59 15.64 -14.74
N ALA A 67 3.81 16.70 -15.04
CA ALA A 67 3.01 16.78 -16.26
C ALA A 67 3.84 16.67 -17.55
N GLU A 68 5.11 17.09 -17.51
CA GLU A 68 6.06 17.02 -18.63
C GLU A 68 6.74 15.64 -18.75
N GLY A 69 6.43 14.68 -17.87
CA GLY A 69 6.95 13.32 -17.89
C GLY A 69 8.28 13.12 -17.16
N ASN A 70 8.83 14.16 -16.53
CA ASN A 70 10.09 14.13 -15.78
C ASN A 70 9.89 13.51 -14.39
N LEU A 71 10.87 12.74 -13.93
CA LEU A 71 10.85 12.09 -12.63
C LEU A 71 11.41 13.01 -11.53
N LEU A 72 10.53 13.48 -10.66
CA LEU A 72 10.86 14.23 -9.45
C LEU A 72 11.21 13.26 -8.32
N THR A 73 12.39 13.45 -7.73
CA THR A 73 12.87 12.66 -6.58
C THR A 73 13.10 13.50 -5.33
N ASP A 74 13.18 14.82 -5.47
CA ASP A 74 13.31 15.72 -4.33
C ASP A 74 11.94 16.00 -3.69
N LYS A 75 11.93 16.14 -2.37
CA LYS A 75 10.69 16.27 -1.61
C LYS A 75 9.99 17.59 -1.83
N GLU A 76 10.75 18.67 -1.97
CA GLU A 76 10.18 20.00 -2.22
C GLU A 76 9.60 20.06 -3.63
N ASP A 77 10.31 19.55 -4.64
CA ASP A 77 9.79 19.46 -6.01
C ASP A 77 8.49 18.65 -6.08
N ILE A 78 8.43 17.49 -5.40
CA ILE A 78 7.22 16.66 -5.34
C ILE A 78 6.06 17.44 -4.70
N LYS A 79 6.35 18.21 -3.65
CA LYS A 79 5.33 18.99 -2.94
C LYS A 79 4.80 20.13 -3.80
N GLU A 80 5.67 20.85 -4.50
CA GLU A 80 5.28 21.92 -5.44
C GLU A 80 4.44 21.35 -6.58
N GLU A 81 4.81 20.19 -7.11
CA GLU A 81 4.05 19.51 -8.14
C GLU A 81 2.64 19.12 -7.67
N TRP A 82 2.50 18.64 -6.43
CA TRP A 82 1.19 18.39 -5.83
C TRP A 82 0.37 19.66 -5.67
N VAL A 83 0.98 20.76 -5.23
CA VAL A 83 0.29 22.06 -5.13
C VAL A 83 -0.21 22.49 -6.52
N ARG A 84 0.65 22.44 -7.54
CA ARG A 84 0.32 22.76 -8.93
C ARG A 84 -0.84 21.88 -9.43
N HIS A 85 -0.74 20.57 -9.22
CA HIS A 85 -1.75 19.60 -9.64
C HIS A 85 -3.10 19.87 -8.99
N PHE A 86 -3.16 20.03 -7.66
CA PHE A 86 -4.42 20.25 -6.96
C PHE A 86 -5.01 21.64 -7.21
N GLN A 87 -4.18 22.66 -7.42
CA GLN A 87 -4.67 23.98 -7.83
C GLN A 87 -5.39 23.90 -9.19
N GLN A 88 -4.82 23.19 -10.16
CA GLN A 88 -5.46 22.97 -11.47
C GLN A 88 -6.65 22.02 -11.42
N LEU A 89 -6.65 21.05 -10.49
CA LEU A 89 -7.73 20.09 -10.35
C LEU A 89 -8.97 20.71 -9.69
N LEU A 90 -8.77 21.50 -8.64
CA LEU A 90 -9.85 21.99 -7.78
C LEU A 90 -10.37 23.39 -8.16
N ASN A 91 -9.56 24.22 -8.84
CA ASN A 91 -9.96 25.59 -9.20
C ASN A 91 -10.30 25.71 -10.70
N ARG A 92 -11.01 24.73 -11.26
CA ARG A 92 -11.39 24.72 -12.68
C ARG A 92 -12.56 25.65 -12.96
N SER A 93 -12.65 26.14 -14.19
CA SER A 93 -13.81 26.90 -14.65
C SER A 93 -15.04 25.99 -14.80
N GLU A 94 -16.24 26.55 -14.72
CA GLU A 94 -17.50 25.80 -14.91
C GLU A 94 -17.52 25.06 -16.27
N THR A 95 -16.95 25.67 -17.31
CA THR A 95 -16.84 25.09 -18.64
C THR A 95 -15.94 23.86 -18.70
N ASP A 96 -14.82 23.87 -17.96
CA ASP A 96 -13.90 22.73 -17.86
C ASP A 96 -14.50 21.58 -17.04
N GLN A 97 -15.30 21.92 -16.02
CA GLN A 97 -16.00 20.94 -15.20
C GLN A 97 -17.05 20.19 -16.02
N GLU A 98 -17.90 20.91 -16.77
CA GLU A 98 -18.89 20.27 -17.64
C GLU A 98 -18.26 19.37 -18.72
N ALA A 99 -17.09 19.76 -19.26
CA ALA A 99 -16.38 18.96 -20.25
C ALA A 99 -15.82 17.65 -19.66
N GLN A 100 -15.35 17.68 -18.40
CA GLN A 100 -14.95 16.50 -17.66
C GLN A 100 -16.13 15.61 -17.31
N ASP A 101 -17.23 16.18 -16.82
CA ASP A 101 -18.43 15.43 -16.46
C ASP A 101 -19.02 14.72 -17.70
N ARG A 102 -19.03 15.40 -18.85
CA ARG A 102 -19.38 14.78 -20.14
C ARG A 102 -18.44 13.62 -20.52
N ARG A 103 -17.13 13.76 -20.30
CA ARG A 103 -16.15 12.67 -20.54
C ARG A 103 -16.30 11.51 -19.57
N LEU A 104 -16.57 11.78 -18.30
CA LEU A 104 -16.80 10.76 -17.29
C LEU A 104 -18.08 9.98 -17.60
N LEU A 105 -19.14 10.68 -18.03
CA LEU A 105 -20.36 10.08 -18.51
C LEU A 105 -20.12 9.20 -19.75
N ASP A 106 -19.36 9.67 -20.73
CA ASP A 106 -19.01 8.90 -21.93
C ASP A 106 -18.20 7.63 -21.61
N MET A 107 -17.24 7.73 -20.67
CA MET A 107 -16.50 6.58 -20.15
C MET A 107 -17.40 5.58 -19.41
N THR A 108 -18.31 6.06 -18.56
CA THR A 108 -19.22 5.16 -17.82
C THR A 108 -20.24 4.50 -18.74
N LEU A 109 -20.64 5.17 -19.82
CA LEU A 109 -21.51 4.61 -20.86
C LEU A 109 -20.80 3.60 -21.77
N GLN A 110 -19.48 3.69 -21.93
CA GLN A 110 -18.68 2.69 -22.66
C GLN A 110 -18.42 1.42 -21.84
N ASP A 111 -18.23 1.54 -20.53
CA ASP A 111 -18.08 0.38 -19.63
C ASP A 111 -19.43 -0.28 -19.28
N THR A 112 -20.54 0.43 -19.52
CA THR A 112 -21.88 -0.16 -19.62
C THR A 112 -22.19 -0.43 -21.08
N GLU A 113 -21.44 -1.37 -21.69
CA GLU A 113 -22.13 -2.21 -22.67
C GLU A 113 -23.36 -2.74 -21.93
N VAL A 114 -24.53 -2.26 -22.36
CA VAL A 114 -25.85 -2.67 -21.88
C VAL A 114 -26.02 -4.14 -22.23
N GLY A 115 -25.35 -4.99 -21.45
CA GLY A 115 -25.46 -6.43 -21.46
C GLY A 115 -26.49 -6.79 -20.40
N ASP A 116 -27.74 -6.93 -20.81
CA ASP A 116 -28.78 -7.72 -20.14
C ASP A 116 -29.01 -7.48 -18.63
N GLU A 117 -28.82 -6.26 -18.11
CA GLU A 117 -29.02 -5.98 -16.67
C GLU A 117 -30.49 -5.89 -16.21
N ASP A 118 -31.46 -5.98 -17.13
CA ASP A 118 -32.89 -6.01 -16.79
C ASP A 118 -33.48 -7.43 -16.78
N VAL A 119 -32.67 -8.49 -16.87
CA VAL A 119 -33.17 -9.86 -16.71
C VAL A 119 -33.24 -10.21 -15.22
N PRO A 120 -34.43 -10.46 -14.66
CA PRO A 120 -34.53 -10.95 -13.29
C PRO A 120 -33.77 -12.29 -13.17
N PRO A 121 -32.95 -12.47 -12.11
CA PRO A 121 -32.15 -13.67 -11.95
C PRO A 121 -33.04 -14.91 -11.86
N ASP A 122 -32.61 -16.01 -12.50
CA ASP A 122 -33.35 -17.26 -12.43
C ASP A 122 -33.10 -17.95 -11.07
N MET A 123 -33.96 -18.90 -10.72
CA MET A 123 -33.83 -19.67 -9.49
C MET A 123 -32.50 -20.44 -9.42
N GLU A 124 -31.98 -20.88 -10.57
CA GLU A 124 -30.68 -21.55 -10.67
C GLU A 124 -29.53 -20.60 -10.30
N ASP A 125 -29.55 -19.37 -10.80
CA ASP A 125 -28.56 -18.33 -10.48
C ASP A 125 -28.55 -18.00 -8.98
N ILE A 126 -29.75 -17.88 -8.38
CA ILE A 126 -29.91 -17.60 -6.96
C ILE A 126 -29.27 -18.72 -6.12
N VAL A 127 -29.49 -19.97 -6.50
CA VAL A 127 -28.91 -21.14 -5.81
C VAL A 127 -27.38 -21.17 -5.96
N GLU A 128 -26.85 -20.85 -7.13
CA GLU A 128 -25.39 -20.77 -7.35
C GLU A 128 -24.76 -19.68 -6.48
N ILE A 129 -25.38 -18.50 -6.41
CA ILE A 129 -24.91 -17.37 -5.58
C ILE A 129 -24.89 -17.76 -4.10
N ILE A 130 -25.98 -18.36 -3.61
CA ILE A 130 -26.10 -18.80 -2.21
C ILE A 130 -25.01 -19.83 -1.88
N ASN A 131 -24.81 -20.82 -2.76
CA ASN A 131 -23.78 -21.84 -2.56
C ASN A 131 -22.35 -21.26 -2.60
N GLY A 132 -22.12 -20.23 -3.42
CA GLY A 132 -20.87 -19.51 -3.53
C GLY A 132 -20.50 -18.65 -2.31
N LEU A 133 -21.43 -18.41 -1.38
CA LEU A 133 -21.15 -17.64 -0.16
C LEU A 133 -20.08 -18.35 0.69
N LYS A 134 -19.23 -17.56 1.36
CA LYS A 134 -18.15 -18.10 2.20
C LYS A 134 -18.64 -18.36 3.62
N ASN A 135 -18.38 -19.56 4.14
CA ASN A 135 -18.72 -19.93 5.52
C ASN A 135 -17.78 -19.26 6.53
N ASN A 136 -18.21 -19.17 7.79
CA ASN A 136 -17.47 -18.58 8.92
C ASN A 136 -17.06 -17.12 8.72
N LYS A 137 -17.83 -16.36 7.94
CA LYS A 137 -17.72 -14.89 7.89
C LYS A 137 -18.58 -14.29 8.99
N SER A 138 -18.12 -13.17 9.54
CA SER A 138 -18.91 -12.40 10.51
C SER A 138 -20.22 -11.95 9.85
N PRO A 139 -21.37 -12.13 10.52
CA PRO A 139 -22.66 -11.64 10.04
C PRO A 139 -22.69 -10.14 9.77
N GLY A 140 -23.61 -9.71 8.93
CA GLY A 140 -23.86 -8.30 8.67
C GLY A 140 -24.59 -7.60 9.84
N VAL A 141 -25.07 -6.38 9.58
CA VAL A 141 -25.89 -5.61 10.53
C VAL A 141 -27.21 -6.32 10.88
N ASP A 142 -27.67 -7.19 9.98
CA ASP A 142 -28.85 -8.05 10.13
C ASP A 142 -28.63 -9.24 11.06
N GLY A 143 -27.37 -9.56 11.41
CA GLY A 143 -27.02 -10.67 12.28
C GLY A 143 -27.17 -12.06 11.63
N VAL A 144 -27.39 -12.13 10.31
CA VAL A 144 -27.59 -13.41 9.60
C VAL A 144 -26.25 -13.92 9.06
N ALA A 145 -25.90 -15.16 9.42
CA ALA A 145 -24.72 -15.84 8.87
C ALA A 145 -25.06 -16.51 7.53
N ALA A 146 -24.10 -16.54 6.61
CA ALA A 146 -24.27 -17.19 5.30
C ALA A 146 -24.66 -18.67 5.37
N GLU A 147 -24.28 -19.35 6.46
CA GLU A 147 -24.60 -20.75 6.74
C GLU A 147 -26.09 -21.01 6.95
N LEU A 148 -26.86 -19.97 7.28
CA LEU A 148 -28.31 -20.05 7.47
C LEU A 148 -29.08 -19.92 6.15
N LEU A 149 -28.40 -19.50 5.09
CA LEU A 149 -28.98 -19.27 3.77
C LEU A 149 -28.73 -20.43 2.81
N LYS A 150 -27.75 -21.29 3.12
CA LYS A 150 -27.39 -22.47 2.33
C LYS A 150 -28.28 -23.67 2.65
#